data_AF-A0A8S3K9J4-F1
#
_entry.id   AF-A0A8S3K9J4-F1
#
_cell.length_a   1.000
_cell.length_b   1.000
_cell.length_c   1.000
_cell.angle_alpha   90.00
_cell.angle_beta   90.00
_cell.angle_gamma   90.00
#
_symmetry.space_group_name_H-M   'P 1'
#
loop_
_entity.id
_entity.type
_entity.pdbx_description
1 polymer ?
#
loop_
_entity_poly.entity_id
_entity_poly.type
_entity_poly.pdbx_seq_one_letter_code
_entity_poly.pdbx_strand_id
1 'polypeptide(L)'
;MYRFIAYVLLISLISQDINCETTPFNATTYALTHHCVWLSCNVSGYPSVYGGYSVQCCALQVPLNYANPDRTITISMTRLSPQQSTNVTNTLFMLSGGPGGSGWNLFYNALGSIPSSLGMTIILPDHRGTGLSTALTCDDN
;
A
#
# COMPACT_ATOMS: atom_id res chain seq x y z
N MET A 1 -78.29 -0.82 -21.79
CA MET A 1 -77.31 -0.13 -20.92
C MET A 1 -75.92 -0.63 -21.32
N TYR A 2 -75.07 0.24 -21.84
CA TYR A 2 -73.84 -0.09 -22.57
C TYR A 2 -72.59 0.10 -21.69
N ARG A 3 -71.73 -0.94 -21.63
CA ARG A 3 -70.24 -0.98 -21.54
C ARG A 3 -69.44 -0.36 -20.36
N PHE A 4 -68.34 -1.05 -20.01
CA PHE A 4 -66.90 -0.64 -19.98
C PHE A 4 -66.16 -1.35 -18.81
N ILE A 5 -65.45 -2.46 -19.05
CA ILE A 5 -64.03 -2.63 -19.46
C ILE A 5 -63.01 -2.32 -18.35
N ALA A 6 -62.25 -3.38 -18.03
CA ALA A 6 -60.89 -3.52 -17.53
C ALA A 6 -60.04 -2.27 -17.27
N TYR A 7 -59.24 -2.32 -16.20
CA TYR A 7 -57.78 -2.07 -16.14
C TYR A 7 -57.41 -1.64 -14.71
N VAL A 8 -56.74 -2.51 -13.96
CA VAL A 8 -55.86 -2.05 -12.87
C VAL A 8 -54.50 -2.70 -13.09
N LEU A 9 -53.59 -1.87 -13.59
CA LEU A 9 -52.21 -2.19 -13.93
C LEU A 9 -51.45 -2.73 -12.71
N LEU A 10 -50.69 -3.81 -12.93
CA LEU A 10 -49.53 -4.14 -12.11
C LEU A 10 -48.52 -2.99 -12.22
N ILE A 11 -48.29 -2.27 -11.14
CA ILE A 11 -47.07 -1.46 -10.97
C ILE A 11 -46.02 -2.41 -10.38
N SER A 12 -45.23 -3.04 -11.26
CA SER A 12 -44.00 -3.70 -10.86
C SER A 12 -43.01 -2.62 -10.40
N LEU A 13 -42.68 -2.63 -9.12
CA LEU A 13 -41.53 -1.93 -8.56
C LEU A 13 -40.30 -2.39 -9.33
N ILE A 14 -39.77 -1.52 -10.20
CA ILE A 14 -38.44 -1.70 -10.75
C ILE A 14 -37.48 -1.34 -9.62
N SER A 15 -37.13 -2.31 -8.78
CA SER A 15 -35.87 -2.24 -8.05
C SER A 15 -34.79 -2.29 -9.11
N GLN A 16 -34.27 -1.12 -9.50
CA GLN A 16 -32.99 -1.07 -10.17
C GLN A 16 -31.95 -1.43 -9.11
N ASP A 17 -31.77 -2.72 -8.90
CA ASP A 17 -30.57 -3.21 -8.26
C ASP A 17 -29.42 -2.75 -9.14
N ILE A 18 -28.74 -1.67 -8.73
CA ILE A 18 -27.46 -1.26 -9.29
C ILE A 18 -26.51 -2.39 -8.92
N ASN A 19 -26.48 -3.42 -9.75
CA ASN A 19 -25.51 -4.48 -9.69
C ASN A 19 -24.16 -3.87 -10.07
N CYS A 20 -23.48 -3.28 -9.10
CA CYS A 20 -22.05 -3.05 -9.16
C CYS A 20 -21.38 -4.42 -8.97
N GLU A 21 -21.52 -5.30 -9.96
CA GLU A 21 -20.74 -6.55 -10.02
C GLU A 21 -19.31 -6.19 -10.42
N THR A 22 -18.57 -5.59 -9.49
CA THR A 22 -17.11 -5.63 -9.56
C THR A 22 -16.70 -7.01 -9.06
N THR A 23 -16.06 -7.82 -9.91
CA THR A 23 -15.37 -9.00 -9.41
C THR A 23 -14.37 -8.56 -8.34
N PRO A 24 -14.45 -9.08 -7.10
CA PRO A 24 -13.61 -8.60 -6.02
C PRO A 24 -12.14 -8.92 -6.34
N PHE A 25 -11.29 -7.91 -6.24
CA PHE A 25 -9.86 -8.09 -6.43
C PHE A 25 -9.29 -9.09 -5.40
N ASN A 26 -8.64 -10.15 -5.88
CA ASN A 26 -7.99 -11.12 -5.01
C ASN A 26 -6.57 -10.66 -4.65
N ALA A 27 -6.47 -9.94 -3.53
CA ALA A 27 -5.20 -9.43 -3.01
C ALA A 27 -4.19 -10.52 -2.69
N THR A 28 -4.64 -11.69 -2.22
CA THR A 28 -3.76 -12.81 -1.88
C THR A 28 -3.07 -13.36 -3.13
N THR A 29 -3.82 -13.66 -4.19
CA THR A 29 -3.26 -14.15 -5.46
C THR A 29 -2.35 -13.11 -6.11
N TYR A 30 -2.73 -11.83 -6.04
CA TYR A 30 -1.89 -10.76 -6.58
C TYR A 30 -0.57 -10.64 -5.80
N ALA A 31 -0.61 -10.70 -4.46
CA ALA A 31 0.59 -10.65 -3.63
C ALA A 31 1.55 -11.84 -3.85
N LEU A 32 1.02 -13.03 -4.17
CA LEU A 32 1.85 -14.20 -4.49
C LEU A 32 2.67 -14.00 -5.78
N THR A 33 2.11 -13.28 -6.75
CA THR A 33 2.75 -13.03 -8.05
C THR A 33 3.54 -11.72 -8.09
N HIS A 34 3.18 -10.75 -7.23
CA HIS A 34 3.80 -9.42 -7.14
C HIS A 34 4.38 -9.22 -5.74
N HIS A 35 5.33 -10.08 -5.36
CA HIS A 35 5.96 -10.02 -4.05
C HIS A 35 7.13 -9.02 -4.04
N CYS A 36 7.40 -8.49 -2.85
CA CYS A 36 8.47 -7.53 -2.62
C CYS A 36 9.82 -8.28 -2.54
N VAL A 37 10.67 -8.04 -3.53
CA VAL A 37 12.05 -8.54 -3.54
C VAL A 37 12.94 -7.54 -2.84
N TRP A 38 13.41 -7.90 -1.64
CA TRP A 38 14.24 -7.05 -0.81
C TRP A 38 15.69 -7.05 -1.28
N LEU A 39 16.19 -5.89 -1.67
CA LEU A 39 17.55 -5.68 -2.15
C LEU A 39 18.22 -4.55 -1.35
N SER A 40 19.53 -4.40 -1.52
CA SER A 40 20.20 -3.18 -1.07
C SER A 40 19.53 -1.96 -1.71
N CYS A 41 19.32 -0.92 -0.92
CA CYS A 41 18.74 0.33 -1.42
C CYS A 41 19.70 1.00 -2.41
N ASN A 42 19.35 1.02 -3.69
CA ASN A 42 20.06 1.81 -4.71
C ASN A 42 19.47 3.23 -4.79
N VAL A 43 19.54 3.95 -3.67
CA VAL A 43 19.03 5.32 -3.58
C VAL A 43 20.15 6.20 -3.01
N SER A 44 20.48 7.28 -3.70
CA SER A 44 21.57 8.17 -3.29
C SER A 44 21.29 8.82 -1.93
N GLY A 45 22.31 8.85 -1.07
CA GLY A 45 22.20 9.44 0.28
C GLY A 45 21.66 8.51 1.37
N TYR A 46 21.29 7.27 1.03
CA TYR A 46 20.75 6.31 1.99
C TYR A 46 21.79 5.26 2.40
N PRO A 47 21.99 5.02 3.72
CA PRO A 47 22.99 4.07 4.19
C PRO A 47 22.52 2.63 4.01
N SER A 48 23.45 1.70 3.77
CA SER A 48 23.18 0.26 3.76
C SER A 48 23.06 -0.34 5.17
N VAL A 49 23.55 0.38 6.19
CA VAL A 49 23.50 -0.01 7.61
C VAL A 49 23.26 1.22 8.47
N TYR A 50 22.39 1.12 9.47
CA TYR A 50 22.10 2.20 10.41
C TYR A 50 21.68 1.65 11.78
N GLY A 51 22.29 2.13 12.87
CA GLY A 51 21.87 1.76 14.24
C GLY A 51 21.93 0.25 14.57
N GLY A 52 22.79 -0.51 13.90
CA GLY A 52 22.85 -1.99 14.02
C GLY A 52 21.79 -2.73 13.20
N TYR A 53 21.10 -2.04 12.29
CA TYR A 53 20.21 -2.62 11.28
C TYR A 53 20.85 -2.61 9.90
N SER A 54 20.65 -3.69 9.13
CA SER A 54 20.81 -3.70 7.68
C SER A 54 19.59 -3.03 7.03
N VAL A 55 19.84 -2.14 6.08
CA VAL A 55 18.81 -1.38 5.37
C VAL A 55 18.60 -1.98 3.98
N GLN A 56 17.35 -2.33 3.67
CA GLN A 56 16.94 -2.91 2.40
C GLN A 56 15.71 -2.19 1.86
N CYS A 57 15.54 -2.24 0.56
CA CYS A 57 14.44 -1.61 -0.14
C CYS A 57 13.76 -2.61 -1.05
N CYS A 58 12.49 -2.36 -1.33
CA CYS A 58 11.81 -2.98 -2.46
C CYS A 58 10.83 -1.99 -3.10
N ALA A 59 10.46 -2.32 -4.33
CA ALA A 59 9.44 -1.63 -5.09
C ALA A 59 8.40 -2.66 -5.54
N LEU A 60 7.14 -2.41 -5.22
CA LEU A 60 5.99 -3.22 -5.60
C LEU A 60 5.21 -2.50 -6.70
N GLN A 61 4.85 -3.23 -7.76
CA GLN A 61 3.82 -2.77 -8.68
C GLN A 61 2.47 -3.20 -8.14
N VAL A 62 1.57 -2.23 -7.94
CA VAL A 62 0.19 -2.49 -7.50
C VAL A 62 -0.80 -1.78 -8.42
N PRO A 63 -2.06 -2.24 -8.51
CA PRO A 63 -3.08 -1.57 -9.30
C PRO A 63 -3.30 -0.13 -8.82
N LEU A 64 -3.36 0.80 -9.78
CA LEU A 64 -3.84 2.16 -9.53
C LEU A 64 -5.30 2.11 -9.05
N ASN A 65 -6.12 1.31 -9.72
CA ASN A 65 -7.49 1.03 -9.32
C ASN A 65 -7.66 -0.48 -9.16
N TYR A 66 -7.97 -0.95 -7.95
CA TYR A 66 -8.16 -2.37 -7.70
C TYR A 66 -9.44 -2.93 -8.35
N ALA A 67 -10.46 -2.09 -8.58
CA ALA A 67 -11.68 -2.48 -9.29
C ALA A 67 -11.50 -2.51 -10.82
N ASN A 68 -10.50 -1.80 -11.35
CA ASN A 68 -10.11 -1.86 -12.76
C ASN A 68 -8.58 -1.86 -12.92
N PRO A 69 -7.91 -3.02 -12.84
CA PRO A 69 -6.46 -3.13 -12.67
C PRO A 69 -5.64 -2.96 -13.97
N ASP A 70 -6.07 -2.09 -14.89
CA ASP A 70 -5.40 -1.86 -16.19
C ASP A 70 -4.10 -1.05 -16.08
N ARG A 71 -3.94 -0.30 -14.98
CA ARG A 71 -2.78 0.57 -14.73
C ARG A 71 -2.16 0.24 -13.39
N THR A 72 -0.84 0.34 -13.29
CA THR A 72 -0.11 0.15 -12.04
C THR A 72 0.57 1.43 -11.55
N ILE A 73 0.86 1.44 -10.26
CA ILE A 73 1.72 2.41 -9.59
C ILE A 73 2.77 1.66 -8.78
N THR A 74 3.86 2.36 -8.45
CA THR A 74 4.92 1.83 -7.60
C THR A 74 4.66 2.16 -6.14
N ILE A 75 4.79 1.17 -5.27
CA ILE A 75 4.87 1.33 -3.82
C ILE A 75 6.27 0.93 -3.36
N SER A 76 7.03 1.88 -2.83
CA SER A 76 8.34 1.65 -2.23
C SER A 76 8.21 1.36 -0.75
N MET A 77 9.03 0.44 -0.26
CA MET A 77 9.14 0.14 1.16
C MET A 77 10.60 -0.02 1.55
N THR A 78 10.92 0.44 2.76
CA THR A 78 12.22 0.25 3.39
C THR A 78 12.08 -0.78 4.51
N ARG A 79 13.03 -1.71 4.60
CA ARG A 79 13.14 -2.72 5.64
C ARG A 79 14.43 -2.53 6.43
N LEU A 80 14.29 -2.56 7.74
CA LEU A 80 15.41 -2.63 8.67
C LEU A 80 15.42 -3.98 9.35
N SER A 81 16.49 -4.73 9.14
CA SER A 81 16.69 -6.04 9.75
C SER A 81 17.88 -5.98 10.71
N PRO A 82 17.73 -6.35 12.00
CA PRO A 82 18.82 -6.33 12.96
C PRO A 82 20.00 -7.19 12.47
N GLN A 83 21.23 -6.68 12.54
CA GLN A 83 22.42 -7.39 12.05
C GLN A 83 22.82 -8.59 12.92
N GLN A 84 22.54 -8.53 14.22
CA GLN A 84 23.02 -9.50 15.21
C GLN A 84 21.92 -10.41 15.77
N SER A 85 20.67 -10.28 15.30
CA SER A 85 19.57 -11.10 15.81
C SER A 85 19.42 -12.38 14.99
N THR A 86 19.57 -13.53 15.65
CA THR A 86 19.37 -14.85 15.06
C THR A 86 17.91 -15.32 15.08
N ASN A 87 17.04 -14.61 15.82
CA ASN A 87 15.63 -14.95 16.00
C ASN A 87 14.72 -13.73 15.82
N VAL A 88 14.78 -13.09 14.65
CA VAL A 88 13.87 -11.99 14.31
C VAL A 88 12.51 -12.57 13.90
N THR A 89 11.60 -12.78 14.85
CA THR A 89 10.24 -13.27 14.57
C THR A 89 9.21 -12.14 14.50
N ASN A 90 9.54 -10.96 15.02
CA ASN A 90 8.61 -9.84 15.12
C ASN A 90 8.85 -8.82 14.01
N THR A 91 7.78 -8.39 13.36
CA THR A 91 7.79 -7.32 12.35
C THR A 91 6.91 -6.17 12.80
N LEU A 92 7.46 -4.96 12.81
CA LEU A 92 6.74 -3.73 13.11
C LEU A 92 6.62 -2.90 11.83
N PHE A 93 5.39 -2.61 11.43
CA PHE A 93 5.12 -1.58 10.44
C PHE A 93 5.01 -0.23 11.14
N MET A 94 5.81 0.74 10.70
CA MET A 94 5.71 2.10 11.17
C MET A 94 5.35 3.01 10.02
N LEU A 95 4.36 3.87 10.24
CA LEU A 95 3.86 4.79 9.23
C LEU A 95 4.30 6.20 9.61
N SER A 96 4.86 6.93 8.64
CA SER A 96 5.06 8.36 8.82
C SER A 96 3.71 9.05 8.91
N GLY A 97 3.53 9.92 9.91
CA GLY A 97 2.38 10.82 9.98
C GLY A 97 2.34 11.83 8.83
N GLY A 98 1.27 12.62 8.75
CA GLY A 98 0.99 13.48 7.61
C GLY A 98 -0.51 13.56 7.34
N PRO A 99 -0.98 13.56 6.09
CA PRO A 99 -0.54 12.76 4.93
C PRO A 99 0.66 13.33 4.16
N GLY A 100 1.25 12.52 3.27
CA GLY A 100 2.37 12.93 2.43
C GLY A 100 3.76 12.50 2.93
N GLY A 101 3.86 12.01 4.16
CA GLY A 101 5.12 11.60 4.77
C GLY A 101 5.71 10.33 4.16
N SER A 102 7.01 10.35 3.86
CA SER A 102 7.77 9.19 3.42
C SER A 102 8.26 8.37 4.62
N GLY A 103 8.31 7.04 4.50
CA GLY A 103 8.95 6.15 5.44
C GLY A 103 10.43 6.47 5.66
N TRP A 104 11.10 7.07 4.66
CA TRP A 104 12.46 7.58 4.80
C TRP A 104 12.57 8.81 5.71
N ASN A 105 11.54 9.66 5.74
CA ASN A 105 11.51 10.77 6.70
C ASN A 105 11.47 10.22 8.14
N LEU A 106 10.62 9.22 8.38
CA LEU A 106 10.56 8.53 9.67
C LEU A 106 11.87 7.80 10.01
N PHE A 107 12.54 7.22 9.01
CA PHE A 107 13.86 6.60 9.16
C PHE A 107 14.88 7.56 9.79
N TYR A 108 15.03 8.75 9.23
CA TYR A 108 16.01 9.71 9.72
C TYR A 108 15.61 10.36 11.05
N ASN A 109 14.31 10.60 11.28
CA ASN A 109 13.86 11.36 12.44
C ASN A 109 13.63 10.51 13.71
N ALA A 110 13.30 9.21 13.57
CA ALA A 110 12.86 8.41 14.72
C ALA A 110 13.70 7.16 14.97
N LEU A 111 14.31 6.56 13.94
CA LEU A 111 14.84 5.19 14.08
C LEU A 111 16.17 5.09 14.80
N GLY A 112 16.90 6.20 14.97
CA GLY A 112 18.01 6.26 15.92
C GLY A 112 17.61 5.96 17.36
N SER A 113 16.31 6.04 17.69
CA SER A 113 15.77 5.78 19.03
C SER A 113 15.30 4.35 19.25
N ILE A 114 15.27 3.50 18.22
CA ILE A 114 14.86 2.10 18.33
C ILE A 114 16.10 1.21 18.38
N PRO A 115 16.42 0.61 19.54
CA PRO A 115 17.61 -0.21 19.65
C PRO A 115 17.44 -1.54 18.90
N SER A 116 18.41 -1.88 18.06
CA SER A 116 18.45 -3.15 17.31
C SER A 116 18.43 -4.40 18.20
N SER A 117 18.78 -4.26 19.49
CA SER A 117 18.67 -5.31 20.49
C SER A 117 17.24 -5.79 20.75
N LEU A 118 16.21 -5.03 20.35
CA LEU A 118 14.82 -5.50 20.38
C LEU A 118 14.56 -6.65 19.41
N GLY A 119 15.46 -6.87 18.44
CA GLY A 119 15.39 -8.03 17.56
C GLY A 119 14.17 -8.02 16.62
N MET A 120 13.63 -6.85 16.30
CA MET A 120 12.47 -6.68 15.44
C MET A 120 12.87 -6.23 14.03
N THR A 121 12.21 -6.77 13.00
CA THR A 121 12.26 -6.17 11.65
C THR A 121 11.32 -4.97 11.62
N ILE A 122 11.77 -3.84 11.06
CA ILE A 122 10.94 -2.64 10.89
C ILE A 122 10.67 -2.45 9.41
N ILE A 123 9.40 -2.24 9.05
CA ILE A 123 8.97 -1.91 7.69
C ILE A 123 8.42 -0.49 7.66
N LEU A 124 8.96 0.31 6.75
CA LEU A 124 8.62 1.71 6.55
C LEU A 124 8.12 1.89 5.12
N PRO A 125 6.81 1.78 4.88
CA PRO A 125 6.27 2.01 3.55
C PRO A 125 6.21 3.51 3.24
N ASP A 126 6.52 3.85 1.99
CA ASP A 126 6.07 5.11 1.39
C ASP A 126 4.62 4.89 0.93
N HIS A 127 3.67 5.67 1.46
CA HIS A 127 2.28 5.60 1.02
C HIS A 127 2.16 5.99 -0.46
N ARG A 128 1.09 5.52 -1.13
CA ARG A 128 0.76 5.93 -2.51
C ARG A 128 0.84 7.46 -2.64
N GLY A 129 1.58 7.94 -3.64
CA GLY A 129 1.69 9.37 -3.90
C GLY A 129 2.72 10.10 -3.04
N THR A 130 3.55 9.38 -2.27
CA THR A 130 4.54 9.96 -1.34
C THR A 130 5.92 9.37 -1.57
N GLY A 131 6.98 10.09 -1.18
CA GLY A 131 8.36 9.58 -1.22
C GLY A 131 8.74 8.98 -2.58
N LEU A 132 9.15 7.71 -2.58
CA LEU A 132 9.50 6.95 -3.78
C LEU A 132 8.31 6.16 -4.37
N SER A 133 7.12 6.25 -3.76
CA SER A 133 5.89 5.55 -4.17
C SER A 133 5.05 6.38 -5.15
N THR A 134 5.54 6.52 -6.40
CA THR A 134 4.87 7.30 -7.46
C THR A 134 4.39 8.65 -6.93
N ALA A 135 5.35 9.46 -6.44
CA ALA A 135 5.05 10.70 -5.74
C ALA A 135 4.14 11.62 -6.56
N LEU A 136 3.16 12.21 -5.88
CA LEU A 136 2.39 13.30 -6.45
C LEU A 136 3.18 14.59 -6.27
N THR A 137 3.22 15.38 -7.32
CA THR A 137 3.72 16.76 -7.29
C THR A 137 2.58 17.69 -7.67
N CYS A 138 2.61 18.91 -7.13
CA CYS A 138 1.77 19.98 -7.63
C CYS A 138 2.59 20.76 -8.67
N ASP A 139 1.91 21.34 -9.66
CA ASP A 139 2.53 22.36 -10.49
C ASP A 139 2.54 23.68 -9.70
N ASP A 140 3.71 24.30 -9.62
CA ASP A 140 3.92 25.61 -9.00
C ASP A 140 3.40 26.70 -9.94
N ASN A 141 2.08 26.83 -10.11
CA ASN A 141 1.51 27.99 -10.82
C ASN A 141 1.62 29.25 -9.95
#